data_AF-A0A1Q3V5D6-F1
#
_entry.id   AF-A0A1Q3V5D6-F1
#
_cell.length_a   1.000
_cell.length_b   1.000
_cell.length_c   1.000
_cell.angle_alpha   90.00
_cell.angle_beta   90.00
_cell.angle_gamma   90.00
#
_symmetry.space_group_name_H-M   'P 1'
#
loop_
_entity.id
_entity.type
_entity.pdbx_description
1 polymer ?
#
loop_
_entity_poly.entity_id
_entity_poly.type
_entity_poly.pdbx_seq_one_letter_code
_entity_poly.pdbx_strand_id
1 'polypeptide(L)'
;MASRDYVPRGVLLLKHIAALGGQTVCRKGVAVTIDGRSRAIARAGDSRGRPLPVWHGCHQLRAGDVFLLNVAPDSFDSRYFGVLSGRTVTARATPFWTEAGQ
;
A
#
# COMPACT_ATOMS: atom_id res chain seq x y z
N MET A 1 2.77 -13.23 -5.88
CA MET A 1 3.65 -12.07 -6.21
C MET A 1 4.73 -12.49 -7.19
N ALA A 2 5.63 -13.41 -6.79
CA ALA A 2 6.66 -13.94 -7.69
C ALA A 2 6.08 -14.72 -8.89
N SER A 3 5.00 -15.48 -8.70
CA SER A 3 4.31 -16.19 -9.79
C SER A 3 3.65 -15.29 -10.84
N ARG A 4 3.54 -13.98 -10.58
CA ARG A 4 3.04 -12.98 -11.53
C ARG A 4 4.16 -12.04 -11.98
N ASP A 5 5.41 -12.34 -11.63
CA ASP A 5 6.62 -11.57 -11.95
C ASP A 5 6.53 -10.09 -11.58
N TYR A 6 5.84 -9.79 -10.47
CA TYR A 6 5.79 -8.43 -9.94
C TYR A 6 7.06 -8.10 -9.17
N VAL A 7 7.52 -9.07 -8.37
CA VAL A 7 8.69 -8.96 -7.50
C VAL A 7 9.29 -10.35 -7.38
N PRO A 8 10.59 -10.55 -7.69
CA PRO A 8 11.28 -11.81 -7.46
C PRO A 8 11.24 -12.21 -5.97
N ARG A 9 11.36 -13.51 -5.69
CA ARG A 9 11.48 -13.98 -4.29
C ARG A 9 12.72 -13.39 -3.65
N GLY A 10 12.59 -12.96 -2.39
CA GLY A 10 13.70 -12.41 -1.59
C GLY A 10 13.97 -10.92 -1.81
N VAL A 11 13.30 -10.25 -2.77
CA VAL A 11 13.45 -8.80 -2.99
C VAL A 11 12.54 -8.02 -2.04
N LEU A 12 13.13 -7.05 -1.34
CA LEU A 12 12.40 -6.14 -0.44
C LEU A 12 11.75 -4.99 -1.21
N LEU A 13 10.57 -4.58 -0.75
CA LEU A 13 9.85 -3.43 -1.29
C LEU A 13 9.90 -2.27 -0.30
N LEU A 14 10.16 -1.07 -0.81
CA LEU A 14 10.05 0.16 -0.03
C LEU A 14 8.71 0.84 -0.29
N LYS A 15 8.03 1.23 0.79
CA LYS A 15 6.73 1.93 0.79
C LYS A 15 6.66 2.91 1.96
N HIS A 16 5.81 3.93 1.87
CA HIS A 16 5.50 4.80 3.01
C HIS A 16 4.34 4.24 3.83
N ILE A 17 4.39 4.46 5.14
CA ILE A 17 3.27 4.19 6.03
C ILE A 17 2.24 5.30 5.82
N ALA A 18 1.04 4.93 5.36
CA ALA A 18 -0.06 5.85 5.10
C ALA A 18 -1.15 5.81 6.18
N ALA A 19 -1.30 4.67 6.87
CA ALA A 19 -2.13 4.57 8.07
C ALA A 19 -1.54 3.60 9.10
N LEU A 20 -1.89 3.83 10.37
CA LEU A 20 -1.53 3.03 11.54
C LEU A 20 -2.79 2.64 12.35
N GLY A 21 -2.58 1.83 13.39
CA GLY A 21 -3.64 1.39 14.30
C GLY A 21 -4.56 2.51 14.79
N GLY A 22 -5.86 2.22 14.83
CA GLY A 22 -6.93 3.16 15.17
C GLY A 22 -7.55 3.86 13.96
N GLN A 23 -6.80 4.04 12.87
CA GLN A 23 -7.31 4.64 11.64
C GLN A 23 -8.17 3.65 10.84
N THR A 24 -9.09 4.18 10.03
CA THR A 24 -9.96 3.39 9.15
C THR A 24 -9.58 3.59 7.70
N VAL A 25 -9.32 2.49 7.00
CA VAL A 25 -9.08 2.51 5.55
C VAL A 25 -10.27 1.91 4.82
N CYS A 26 -10.71 2.56 3.75
CA CYS A 26 -11.80 2.06 2.93
C CYS A 26 -11.36 1.92 1.47
N ARG A 27 -11.85 0.87 0.81
CA ARG A 27 -11.82 0.78 -0.65
C ARG A 27 -13.23 0.65 -1.20
N LYS A 28 -13.63 1.64 -2.00
CA LYS A 28 -14.89 1.66 -2.75
C LYS A 28 -14.57 1.72 -4.24
N GLY A 29 -14.79 0.61 -4.94
CA GLY A 29 -14.31 0.43 -6.31
C GLY A 29 -12.79 0.60 -6.40
N VAL A 30 -12.35 1.60 -7.15
CA VAL A 30 -10.94 1.96 -7.31
C VAL A 30 -10.43 2.97 -6.27
N ALA A 31 -11.33 3.66 -5.57
CA ALA A 31 -10.95 4.71 -4.64
C ALA A 31 -10.55 4.13 -3.28
N VAL A 32 -9.40 4.57 -2.77
CA VAL A 32 -8.90 4.25 -1.43
C VAL A 32 -8.91 5.52 -0.58
N THR A 33 -9.54 5.43 0.59
CA THR A 33 -9.60 6.51 1.56
C THR A 33 -9.03 6.07 2.91
N ILE A 34 -8.51 7.05 3.66
CA ILE A 34 -8.04 6.88 5.04
C ILE A 34 -8.76 7.94 5.87
N ASP A 35 -9.51 7.51 6.89
CA ASP A 35 -10.34 8.37 7.74
C ASP A 35 -11.25 9.29 6.90
N GLY A 36 -11.85 8.72 5.85
CA GLY A 36 -12.75 9.42 4.93
C GLY A 36 -12.05 10.28 3.86
N ARG A 37 -10.74 10.53 3.96
CA ARG A 37 -10.00 11.36 3.00
C ARG A 37 -9.42 10.51 1.87
N SER A 38 -9.57 10.96 0.63
CA SER A 38 -8.96 10.29 -0.54
C SER A 38 -7.45 10.27 -0.44
N ARG A 39 -6.84 9.12 -0.74
CA ARG A 39 -5.39 8.90 -0.61
C ARG A 39 -4.78 8.20 -1.80
N ALA A 40 -5.50 7.32 -2.47
CA ALA A 40 -5.01 6.64 -3.66
C ALA A 40 -6.14 6.15 -4.56
N ILE A 41 -5.80 5.93 -5.83
CA ILE A 41 -6.65 5.24 -6.80
C ILE A 41 -5.93 3.95 -7.24
N ALA A 42 -6.63 2.82 -7.15
CA ALA A 42 -6.16 1.52 -7.60
C ALA A 42 -6.43 1.34 -9.10
N ARG A 43 -5.45 0.85 -9.85
CA ARG A 43 -5.65 0.45 -11.25
C ARG A 43 -6.36 -0.90 -11.32
N ALA A 44 -7.13 -1.11 -12.39
CA ALA A 44 -7.80 -2.40 -12.62
C ALA A 44 -6.80 -3.49 -13.04
N GLY A 45 -5.77 -3.12 -13.80
CA GLY A 45 -4.77 -4.06 -14.32
C GLY A 45 -3.35 -3.53 -14.23
N ASP A 46 -2.40 -4.46 -14.34
CA ASP A 46 -0.98 -4.17 -14.41
C ASP A 46 -0.56 -3.66 -15.81
N SER A 47 0.74 -3.39 -15.99
CA SER A 47 1.30 -2.92 -17.27
C SER A 47 1.18 -3.93 -18.42
N ARG A 48 0.84 -5.20 -18.13
CA ARG A 48 0.58 -6.26 -19.10
C ARG A 48 -0.92 -6.55 -19.27
N GLY A 49 -1.79 -5.68 -18.73
CA GLY A 49 -3.24 -5.82 -18.81
C GLY A 49 -3.83 -6.92 -17.92
N ARG A 50 -3.04 -7.56 -17.05
CA ARG A 50 -3.55 -8.61 -16.16
C ARG A 50 -4.29 -7.98 -14.98
N PRO A 51 -5.42 -8.56 -14.52
CA PRO A 51 -6.20 -7.97 -13.43
C PRO A 51 -5.40 -7.96 -12.12
N LEU A 52 -5.43 -6.81 -11.44
CA LEU A 52 -4.79 -6.63 -10.14
C LEU A 52 -5.71 -7.08 -8.99
N PRO A 53 -5.14 -7.50 -7.85
CA PRO A 53 -5.93 -7.91 -6.69
C PRO A 53 -6.87 -6.80 -6.18
N VAL A 54 -8.05 -7.22 -5.73
CA VAL A 54 -9.10 -6.31 -5.24
C VAL A 54 -9.52 -6.71 -3.84
N TRP A 55 -9.64 -5.70 -2.97
CA TRP A 55 -10.32 -5.81 -1.68
C TRP A 55 -11.39 -4.72 -1.57
N HIS A 56 -12.36 -4.90 -0.69
CA HIS A 56 -13.51 -4.01 -0.57
C HIS A 56 -13.84 -3.71 0.89
N GLY A 57 -14.63 -2.66 1.08
CA GLY A 57 -15.18 -2.28 2.37
C GLY A 57 -14.23 -1.37 3.15
N CYS A 58 -14.59 -1.16 4.42
CA CYS A 58 -13.83 -0.37 5.37
C CYS A 58 -13.26 -1.28 6.47
N HIS A 59 -12.00 -1.05 6.83
CA HIS A 59 -11.27 -1.83 7.82
C HIS A 59 -10.62 -0.86 8.79
N GLN A 60 -10.94 -0.99 10.08
CA GLN A 60 -10.21 -0.29 11.14
C GLN A 60 -8.92 -1.07 11.42
N LEU A 61 -7.78 -0.38 11.36
CA LEU A 61 -6.48 -0.97 11.64
C LEU A 61 -6.36 -1.30 13.13
N ARG A 62 -5.94 -2.52 13.46
CA ARG A 62 -5.63 -2.91 14.83
C ARG A 62 -4.30 -2.29 15.27
N ALA A 63 -4.03 -2.36 16.56
CA ALA A 63 -2.70 -2.03 17.07
C ALA A 63 -1.64 -2.90 16.36
N GLY A 64 -0.64 -2.25 15.76
CA GLY A 64 0.41 -2.91 15.00
C GLY A 64 0.08 -3.22 13.54
N ASP A 65 -1.13 -2.95 13.06
CA ASP A 65 -1.43 -2.99 11.62
C ASP A 65 -0.89 -1.74 10.92
N VAL A 66 -0.57 -1.90 9.64
CA VAL A 66 -0.07 -0.85 8.76
C VAL A 66 -0.82 -0.87 7.43
N PHE A 67 -0.97 0.32 6.84
CA PHE A 67 -1.40 0.48 5.45
C PHE A 67 -0.31 1.23 4.69
N LEU A 68 0.19 0.64 3.61
CA LEU A 68 1.40 1.09 2.92
C LEU A 68 1.09 1.64 1.52
N LEU A 69 1.56 2.84 1.20
CA LEU A 69 1.37 3.48 -0.11
C LEU A 69 2.67 4.09 -0.63
N ASN A 70 2.76 4.25 -1.95
CA ASN A 70 3.63 5.23 -2.59
C ASN A 70 2.81 6.15 -3.50
N VAL A 71 3.36 7.33 -3.81
CA VAL A 71 2.73 8.33 -4.67
C VAL A 71 2.58 7.84 -6.12
N ALA A 72 3.49 6.98 -6.60
CA ALA A 72 3.48 6.48 -7.97
C ALA A 72 2.15 5.76 -8.32
N PRO A 73 1.45 6.16 -9.40
CA PRO A 73 0.14 5.60 -9.76
C PRO A 73 0.13 4.10 -10.06
N ASP A 74 1.26 3.52 -10.42
CA ASP A 74 1.45 2.11 -10.75
C ASP A 74 2.14 1.31 -9.62
N SER A 75 2.44 1.94 -8.48
CA SER A 75 3.06 1.23 -7.35
C SER A 75 2.16 0.09 -6.85
N PHE A 76 2.77 -1.08 -6.72
CA PHE A 76 2.13 -2.28 -6.19
C PHE A 76 2.25 -2.29 -4.65
N ASP A 77 1.19 -1.84 -3.98
CA ASP A 77 1.15 -1.58 -2.54
C ASP A 77 -0.23 -1.91 -1.92
N SER A 78 -0.57 -1.35 -0.75
CA SER A 78 -1.82 -1.67 -0.05
C SER A 78 -3.09 -1.31 -0.81
N ARG A 79 -3.00 -0.56 -1.92
CA ARG A 79 -4.10 -0.52 -2.92
C ARG A 79 -4.58 -1.91 -3.31
N TYR A 80 -3.65 -2.88 -3.40
CA TYR A 80 -3.91 -4.25 -3.82
C TYR A 80 -3.74 -5.26 -2.67
N PHE A 81 -2.84 -5.00 -1.71
CA PHE A 81 -2.63 -5.90 -0.56
C PHE A 81 -3.65 -5.73 0.56
N GLY A 82 -4.27 -4.55 0.67
CA GLY A 82 -5.10 -4.20 1.83
C GLY A 82 -4.26 -3.89 3.07
N VAL A 83 -4.88 -4.08 4.24
CA VAL A 83 -4.24 -3.92 5.55
C VAL A 83 -3.25 -5.06 5.77
N LEU A 84 -2.07 -4.72 6.27
CA LEU A 84 -1.01 -5.67 6.58
C LEU A 84 -0.68 -5.61 8.07
N SER A 85 -0.33 -6.75 8.66
CA SER A 85 0.30 -6.76 9.98
C SER A 85 1.67 -6.10 9.90
N GLY A 86 2.01 -5.23 10.85
CA GLY A 86 3.35 -4.63 10.94
C GLY A 86 4.48 -5.66 11.05
N ARG A 87 4.17 -6.92 11.41
CA ARG A 87 5.13 -8.03 11.39
C ARG A 87 5.65 -8.37 9.99
N THR A 88 5.00 -7.89 8.92
CA THR A 88 5.52 -8.02 7.55
C THR A 88 6.61 -7.00 7.23
N VAL A 89 6.83 -6.00 8.09
CA VAL A 89 7.86 -4.99 7.91
C VAL A 89 9.18 -5.51 8.46
N THR A 90 10.15 -5.74 7.59
CA THR A 90 11.48 -6.24 7.97
C THR A 90 12.39 -5.13 8.49
N ALA A 91 12.26 -3.91 7.97
CA ALA A 91 13.10 -2.78 8.37
C ALA A 91 12.39 -1.45 8.11
N ARG A 92 12.83 -0.41 8.83
CA ARG A 92 12.47 0.98 8.58
C ARG A 92 13.60 1.66 7.79
N ALA A 93 13.27 2.26 6.65
CA ALA A 93 14.21 3.11 5.95
C ALA A 93 14.30 4.47 6.65
N THR A 94 15.52 4.91 6.94
CA THR A 94 15.83 6.25 7.42
C THR A 94 16.52 7.00 6.29
N PRO A 95 15.98 8.11 5.80
CA PRO A 95 16.62 8.84 4.72
C PRO A 95 17.92 9.45 5.24
N PHE A 96 19.01 9.26 4.50
CA PHE A 96 20.30 9.89 4.80
C PHE A 96 20.40 11.28 4.18
N TRP A 97 19.82 11.45 2.99
CA TRP A 97 19.76 12.70 2.24
C TRP A 97 18.35 12.91 1.73
N THR A 98 17.79 14.07 2.03
CA THR A 98 16.52 14.55 1.49
C THR A 98 16.76 15.95 0.95
N GLU A 99 16.18 16.28 -0.20
CA GLU A 99 16.01 17.68 -0.60
C GLU A 99 15.31 18.39 0.57
N ALA A 100 15.95 19.39 1.16
CA ALA A 100 15.35 20.12 2.26
C ALA A 100 14.10 20.86 1.73
N GLY A 101 12.92 20.38 2.12
CA GLY A 101 11.62 21.07 2.10
C GLY A 101 11.26 21.88 0.86
N GLN A 102 10.31 21.36 0.07
CA GLN A 102 9.30 22.18 -0.61
C GLN A 102 7.93 21.82 -0.07
#